data_AF-A0A0N1PG57-F1
#
_entry.id   AF-A0A0N1PG57-F1
#
_cell.length_a   1.000
_cell.length_b   1.000
_cell.length_c   1.000
_cell.angle_alpha   90.00
_cell.angle_beta   90.00
_cell.angle_gamma   90.00
#
_symmetry.space_group_name_H-M   'P 1'
#
loop_
_entity.id
_entity.type
_entity.pdbx_description
1 polymer ?
#
loop_
_entity_poly.entity_id
_entity_poly.type
_entity_poly.pdbx_seq_one_letter_code
_entity_poly.pdbx_strand_id
1 'polypeptide(L)' 'MVRLEMNLKPTLVEILNKPTTLSSEKYVSLLCVSEGSRPPAQLTWFKNNRKFKRGKVNITY' A
#
# COMPACT_ATOMS: atom_id res chain seq x y z
N MET A 1 24.67 20.83 -16.77
CA MET A 1 24.52 19.53 -16.07
C MET A 1 23.25 18.88 -16.59
N VAL A 2 23.31 17.64 -17.08
CA VAL A 2 22.13 16.90 -17.56
C VAL A 2 21.78 15.86 -16.49
N ARG A 3 20.49 15.72 -16.15
CA ARG A 3 19.96 14.70 -15.22
C ARG A 3 18.96 13.83 -15.95
N LEU A 4 19.06 12.52 -15.76
CA LEU A 4 18.06 11.56 -16.22
C LEU A 4 17.12 11.21 -15.07
N GLU A 5 15.83 11.43 -15.29
CA GLU A 5 14.78 11.03 -14.35
C GLU A 5 14.08 9.78 -14.88
N MET A 6 13.91 8.79 -14.00
CA MET A 6 13.24 7.54 -14.31
C MET A 6 11.81 7.58 -13.77
N ASN A 7 10.85 7.10 -14.58
CA ASN A 7 9.46 6.95 -14.20
C ASN A 7 9.02 5.49 -14.40
N LEU A 8 9.34 4.66 -13.42
CA LEU A 8 9.13 3.22 -13.42
C LEU A 8 7.96 2.88 -12.50
N LYS A 9 7.00 2.12 -13.05
CA LYS A 9 5.93 1.52 -12.25
C LYS A 9 6.51 0.45 -11.30
N PRO A 10 5.83 0.18 -10.16
CA PRO A 10 6.22 -0.94 -9.31
C PRO A 10 6.19 -2.26 -10.09
N THR A 11 7.15 -3.12 -9.82
CA THR A 11 7.18 -4.50 -10.33
C THR A 11 6.37 -5.45 -9.45
N LEU A 12 6.20 -5.10 -8.17
CA LEU A 12 5.44 -5.84 -7.18
C LEU A 12 4.57 -4.89 -6.36
N VAL A 13 3.35 -5.33 -6.05
CA VAL A 13 2.47 -4.74 -5.04
C VAL A 13 1.77 -5.88 -4.31
N GLU A 14 1.94 -5.96 -3.00
CA GLU A 14 1.39 -7.07 -2.20
C GLU A 14 0.84 -6.59 -0.86
N ILE A 15 -0.29 -7.18 -0.44
CA ILE A 15 -0.86 -7.00 0.90
C ILE A 15 -0.47 -8.20 1.76
N LEU A 16 0.39 -7.96 2.75
CA LEU A 16 0.86 -8.95 3.71
C LEU A 16 -0.07 -9.03 4.94
N ASN A 17 0.04 -10.13 5.70
CA ASN A 17 -0.71 -10.38 6.94
C ASN A 17 -2.24 -10.34 6.78
N LYS A 18 -2.74 -10.77 5.61
CA LYS A 18 -4.18 -10.83 5.34
C LYS A 18 -4.82 -12.01 6.08
N PRO A 19 -5.73 -11.78 7.06
CA PRO A 19 -6.43 -12.87 7.72
C PRO A 19 -7.47 -13.49 6.77
N THR A 20 -7.73 -14.79 6.93
CA THR A 20 -8.73 -15.53 6.15
C THR A 20 -10.16 -15.12 6.52
N THR A 21 -10.38 -14.72 7.78
CA THR A 21 -11.67 -14.26 8.29
C THR A 21 -11.48 -13.01 9.17
N LEU A 22 -12.54 -12.21 9.25
CA LEU A 22 -12.60 -11.04 10.11
C LEU A 22 -13.69 -11.26 11.16
N SER A 23 -13.34 -11.04 12.43
CA SER A 23 -14.29 -11.03 13.53
C SER A 23 -14.79 -9.62 13.78
N SER A 24 -16.05 -9.47 14.18
CA SER A 24 -16.54 -8.20 14.70
C SER A 24 -15.69 -7.72 15.88
N GLU A 25 -15.59 -6.40 16.03
CA GLU A 25 -14.87 -5.70 17.11
C GLU A 25 -13.36 -5.96 17.22
N LYS A 26 -12.79 -6.82 16.38
CA LYS A 26 -11.34 -7.03 16.32
C LYS A 26 -10.68 -6.11 15.30
N TYR A 27 -9.68 -5.38 15.74
CA TYR A 27 -8.79 -4.64 14.85
C TYR A 27 -7.75 -5.58 14.24
N VAL A 28 -7.44 -5.37 12.96
CA VAL A 28 -6.39 -6.10 12.24
C VAL A 28 -5.41 -5.12 11.64
N SER A 29 -4.14 -5.48 11.65
CA SER A 29 -3.06 -4.71 11.02
C SER A 29 -2.68 -5.37 9.71
N LEU A 30 -2.86 -4.64 8.61
CA LEU A 30 -2.45 -5.07 7.28
C LEU A 30 -1.25 -4.22 6.84
N LEU A 31 -0.34 -4.83 6.10
CA LEU A 31 0.83 -4.16 5.53
C LEU A 31 0.74 -4.25 4.00
N CYS A 32 1.01 -3.14 3.31
CA CYS A 32 1.12 -3.12 1.85
C CYS A 32 2.57 -2.79 1.50
N VAL A 33 3.18 -3.59 0.64
CA VAL A 33 4.57 -3.44 0.20
C VAL A 33 4.59 -3.26 -1.32
N SER A 34 5.45 -2.37 -1.80
CA SER A 34 5.71 -2.18 -3.22
C SER A 34 7.21 -2.12 -3.51
N GLU A 35 7.63 -2.71 -4.63
CA GLU A 35 9.04 -2.77 -5.03
C GLU A 35 9.25 -2.27 -6.47
N GLY A 36 10.47 -1.84 -6.77
CA GLY A 36 10.91 -1.50 -8.14
C GLY A 36 10.45 -0.13 -8.67
N SER A 37 9.61 0.60 -7.93
CA SER A 37 9.12 1.92 -8.34
C SER A 37 10.21 2.98 -8.28
N ARG A 38 10.27 3.84 -9.29
CA ARG A 38 11.06 5.08 -9.26
C ARG A 38 10.24 6.20 -9.91
N PRO A 39 9.88 7.27 -9.19
CA PRO A 39 10.11 7.52 -7.76
C PRO A 39 9.35 6.51 -6.86
N PRO A 40 9.56 6.53 -5.51
CA PRO A 40 8.83 5.67 -4.59
C PRO A 40 7.31 5.76 -4.81
N ALA A 41 6.64 4.61 -4.80
CA ALA A 41 5.22 4.53 -5.10
C ALA A 41 4.37 5.16 -4.00
N GLN A 42 3.27 5.80 -4.37
CA GLN A 42 2.27 6.27 -3.42
C GLN A 42 1.19 5.21 -3.21
N LEU A 43 1.14 4.61 -2.02
CA LEU A 43 0.18 3.56 -1.69
C LEU A 43 -1.11 4.14 -1.11
N THR A 44 -2.26 3.59 -1.54
CA THR A 44 -3.58 3.97 -1.03
C THR A 44 -4.42 2.73 -0.76
N TRP A 45 -5.07 2.68 0.40
CA TRP A 45 -5.96 1.58 0.78
C TRP A 45 -7.38 1.77 0.25
N PHE A 46 -7.98 0.68 -0.24
CA PHE A 46 -9.36 0.61 -0.68
C PHE A 46 -10.08 -0.56 0.01
N LYS A 47 -11.37 -0.37 0.31
CA LYS A 47 -12.28 -1.41 0.80
C LYS A 47 -13.59 -1.30 0.01
N ASN A 48 -14.03 -2.38 -0.60
CA ASN A 48 -15.25 -2.43 -1.43
C ASN A 48 -15.28 -1.32 -2.49
N ASN A 49 -14.17 -1.17 -3.23
CA ASN A 49 -13.98 -0.16 -4.27
C ASN A 49 -14.08 1.30 -3.79
N ARG A 50 -13.99 1.55 -2.48
CA ARG A 50 -14.00 2.89 -1.89
C ARG A 50 -12.71 3.15 -1.14
N LYS A 51 -12.18 4.36 -1.27
CA LYS A 51 -10.98 4.78 -0.54
C LYS A 51 -11.20 4.57 0.95
N PHE A 52 -10.32 3.82 1.59
CA PHE A 52 -10.41 3.51 3.00
C PHE A 52 -10.02 4.76 3.81
N LYS A 53 -10.95 5.24 4.64
CA LYS A 53 -10.76 6.46 5.46
C LYS A 53 -10.92 6.21 6.96
N ARG A 54 -11.37 5.02 7.37
CA ARG A 54 -11.74 4.70 8.75
C ARG A 54 -10.70 3.78 9.39
N GLY A 55 -9.77 4.34 10.15
CA GLY A 55 -8.71 3.59 10.84
C GLY A 55 -7.40 4.37 10.86
N LYS A 56 -6.35 3.81 11.46
CA LYS A 56 -4.99 4.34 11.37
C LYS A 56 -4.31 3.80 10.12
N VAL A 57 -3.91 4.70 9.23
CA VAL A 57 -3.11 4.38 8.04
C VAL A 57 -1.75 5.03 8.24
N ASN A 58 -0.70 4.22 8.38
CA ASN A 58 0.68 4.69 8.39
C ASN A 58 1.30 4.38 7.04
N ILE A 59 1.92 5.39 6.41
CA ILE A 59 2.66 5.24 5.17
C ILE A 59 4.13 5.36 5.52
N THR A 60 4.90 4.32 5.18
CA THR A 60 6.36 4.30 5.30
C THR A 60 6.94 4.18 3.90
N TYR A 61 7.95 4.97 3.60
CA TYR A 61 8.60 5.06 2.29
C TYR A 61 9.84 4.17 2.24
#